data_AF-A0A399F1N2-F1
#
_entry.id   AF-A0A399F1N2-F1
#
_cell.length_a   1.000
_cell.length_b   1.000
_cell.length_c   1.000
_cell.angle_alpha   90.00
_cell.angle_beta   90.00
_cell.angle_gamma   90.00
#
_symmetry.space_group_name_H-M   'P 1'
#
loop_
_entity.id
_entity.type
_entity.pdbx_description
1 polymer ?
#
loop_
_entity_poly.entity_id
_entity_poly.type
_entity_poly.pdbx_seq_one_letter_code
_entity_poly.pdbx_strand_id
1 'polypeptide(L)' 'MRIRFRENASIAIDLPEGTPLKVNGTERRLERAKLALCRCGHSGNKPFCDGTHKRVGFEAGAGELELTELGMGREGR' A
#
# COMPACT_ATOMS: atom_id res chain seq x y z
N MET A 1 -7.89 8.18 -4.46
CA MET A 1 -6.90 7.21 -3.95
C MET A 1 -7.46 6.57 -2.70
N ARG A 2 -7.23 5.27 -2.46
CA ARG A 2 -7.76 4.57 -1.28
C ARG A 2 -6.66 3.80 -0.56
N ILE A 3 -6.69 3.78 0.77
CA ILE A 3 -5.84 2.96 1.62
C ILE A 3 -6.76 2.04 2.42
N ARG A 4 -6.58 0.73 2.27
CA ARG A 4 -7.42 -0.29 2.91
C ARG A 4 -6.57 -1.16 3.83
N PHE A 5 -6.95 -1.24 5.09
CA PHE A 5 -6.42 -2.19 6.04
C PHE A 5 -7.27 -3.46 5.93
N ARG A 6 -6.74 -4.51 5.30
CA ARG A 6 -7.49 -5.77 5.16
C ARG A 6 -7.43 -6.54 6.47
N GLU A 7 -8.60 -7.02 6.94
CA GLU A 7 -8.71 -7.89 8.13
C GLU A 7 -7.63 -8.98 8.12
N ASN A 8 -6.85 -9.07 9.20
CA ASN A 8 -5.79 -10.07 9.39
C ASN A 8 -4.74 -10.14 8.26
N ALA A 9 -4.62 -9.09 7.45
CA ALA A 9 -3.81 -9.13 6.23
C ALA A 9 -3.07 -7.80 5.95
N SER A 10 -2.66 -7.62 4.69
CA SER A 10 -1.89 -6.49 4.18
C SER A 10 -2.62 -5.16 4.24
N ILE A 11 -1.86 -4.06 4.22
CA ILE A 11 -2.37 -2.74 3.82
C ILE A 11 -2.41 -2.72 2.29
N ALA A 12 -3.56 -2.42 1.69
CA ALA A 12 -3.69 -2.24 0.26
C ALA A 12 -3.80 -0.76 -0.08
N ILE A 13 -3.04 -0.31 -1.08
CA ILE A 13 -3.12 1.06 -1.58
C ILE A 13 -3.62 0.98 -3.02
N ASP A 14 -4.78 1.57 -3.27
CA ASP A 14 -5.35 1.71 -4.61
C ASP A 14 -5.04 3.13 -5.13
N LEU A 15 -4.18 3.18 -6.15
CA LEU A 15 -3.69 4.37 -6.83
C LEU A 15 -4.30 4.46 -8.23
N PRO A 16 -4.44 5.64 -8.84
CA PRO A 16 -4.69 5.73 -10.28
C PRO A 16 -3.64 4.97 -11.10
N GLU A 17 -4.04 4.42 -12.24
CA GLU A 17 -3.10 3.78 -13.16
C GLU A 17 -2.02 4.77 -13.65
N GLY A 18 -0.80 4.30 -13.83
CA GLY A 18 0.32 5.15 -14.24
C GLY A 18 0.85 6.10 -13.16
N THR A 19 0.31 6.06 -11.93
CA THR A 19 0.83 6.85 -10.80
C THR A 19 2.33 6.52 -10.59
N PRO A 20 3.23 7.53 -10.66
CA PRO A 20 4.64 7.31 -10.39
C PRO A 20 4.85 7.03 -8.90
N LEU A 21 5.72 6.07 -8.59
CA LEU A 21 6.13 5.78 -7.22
C LEU A 21 7.62 5.42 -7.18
N LYS A 22 8.23 5.64 -6.02
CA LYS A 22 9.58 5.15 -5.73
C LYS A 22 9.48 4.01 -4.73
N VAL A 23 10.05 2.86 -5.08
CA VAL A 23 10.21 1.72 -4.19
C VAL A 23 11.70 1.61 -3.87
N ASN A 24 12.08 1.85 -2.62
CA ASN A 24 13.47 1.84 -2.18
C ASN A 24 14.39 2.70 -3.09
N GLY A 25 13.93 3.91 -3.43
CA GLY A 25 14.64 4.84 -4.32
C GLY A 25 14.52 4.55 -5.82
N THR A 26 14.02 3.39 -6.22
CA THR A 26 13.83 3.04 -7.64
C THR A 26 12.46 3.48 -8.13
N GLU A 27 12.40 4.29 -9.19
CA GLU A 27 11.15 4.67 -9.83
C GLU A 27 10.47 3.48 -10.49
N ARG A 28 9.16 3.39 -10.29
CA ARG A 28 8.28 2.38 -10.87
C ARG A 28 7.01 3.06 -11.36
N ARG A 29 6.47 2.56 -12.45
CA ARG A 29 5.07 2.74 -12.84
C ARG A 29 4.43 1.37 -12.74
N LEU A 30 3.35 1.26 -12.00
CA LEU A 30 2.67 -0.02 -11.86
C LEU A 30 1.72 -0.20 -13.03
N GLU A 31 1.79 -1.36 -13.67
CA GLU A 31 0.79 -1.86 -14.63
C GLU A 31 -0.60 -1.99 -13.99
N ARG A 32 -0.65 -2.09 -12.65
CA ARG A 32 -1.89 -2.17 -11.88
C ARG A 32 -1.89 -1.14 -10.78
N ALA A 33 -3.00 -0.45 -10.69
CA ALA A 33 -3.42 0.53 -9.69
C ALA A 33 -3.38 0.06 -8.21
N LYS A 34 -2.69 -1.03 -7.84
CA LYS A 34 -2.85 -1.65 -6.52
C LYS A 34 -1.56 -2.22 -5.94
N LEU A 35 -1.21 -1.75 -4.75
CA LEU A 35 -0.13 -2.25 -3.92
C LEU A 35 -0.68 -3.06 -2.75
N ALA A 36 0.07 -4.06 -2.30
CA ALA A 36 -0.18 -4.77 -1.05
C ALA A 36 1.09 -4.72 -0.20
N LEU A 37 1.06 -3.95 0.89
CA LEU A 37 2.16 -3.75 1.82
C LEU A 37 2.05 -4.69 3.01
N CYS A 38 3.20 -5.13 3.51
CA CYS A 38 3.28 -5.95 4.70
C CYS A 38 2.79 -5.16 5.91
N ARG A 39 1.85 -5.74 6.65
CA ARG A 39 1.38 -5.23 7.95
C ARG A 39 1.82 -6.11 9.12
N CYS A 40 2.05 -7.40 8.86
CA CYS A 40 2.36 -8.40 9.89
C CYS A 40 3.84 -8.43 10.32
N GLY A 41 4.74 -7.71 9.66
CA GLY A 41 6.18 -7.71 9.99
C GLY A 41 6.98 -8.94 9.49
N HIS A 42 6.33 -10.02 9.08
CA HIS A 42 7.00 -11.30 8.76
C HIS A 42 7.23 -11.57 7.26
N SER A 43 6.86 -10.66 6.35
CA SER A 43 7.10 -10.86 4.91
C SER A 43 8.58 -11.07 4.58
N GLY A 44 8.91 -12.01 3.71
CA GLY A 44 10.24 -12.17 3.11
C GLY A 44 10.49 -11.19 1.95
N ASN A 45 9.44 -10.55 1.43
CA ASN A 45 9.51 -9.60 0.30
C ASN A 45 9.13 -8.17 0.72
N LYS A 46 9.70 -7.67 1.82
CA LYS A 46 9.40 -6.33 2.32
C LYS A 46 9.78 -5.25 1.29
N PRO A 47 9.02 -4.14 1.18
CA PRO A 47 7.88 -3.74 2.01
C PRO A 47 6.55 -4.40 1.62
N PHE A 48 6.54 -5.29 0.63
CA PHE A 48 5.34 -5.90 0.09
C PHE A 48 4.87 -7.10 0.92
N CYS A 49 3.58 -7.40 0.80
CA CYS A 49 2.99 -8.60 1.36
C CYS A 49 3.25 -9.80 0.45
N ASP A 50 3.75 -10.89 1.03
CA ASP A 50 4.00 -12.18 0.36
C ASP A 50 3.04 -13.29 0.82
N GLY A 51 2.01 -12.95 1.60
CA GLY A 51 1.06 -13.90 2.18
C GLY A 51 1.46 -14.49 3.54
N THR A 52 2.65 -14.17 4.07
CA THR A 52 3.15 -14.74 5.35
C THR A 52 2.25 -14.44 6.55
N HIS A 53 1.44 -13.37 6.52
CA HIS A 53 0.44 -13.05 7.55
C HIS A 53 -0.47 -14.24 7.90
N LYS A 54 -0.83 -15.08 6.92
CA LYS A 54 -1.66 -16.27 7.16
C LYS A 54 -0.92 -17.33 7.99
N ARG A 55 0.38 -17.51 7.73
CA ARG A 55 1.19 -18.54 8.39
C ARG A 55 1.54 -18.18 9.82
N VAL A 56 1.72 -16.89 10.11
CA VAL A 56 2.07 -16.40 11.46
C VAL A 56 0.86 -16.06 12.32
N GLY A 57 -0.37 -16.33 11.84
CA GLY A 57 -1.59 -16.03 12.59
C GLY A 57 -1.75 -14.55 12.91
N PHE A 58 -1.42 -13.67 11.95
CA PHE A 58 -1.51 -12.24 12.20
C PHE A 58 -2.96 -11.78 12.38
N GLU A 59 -3.26 -11.19 13.53
CA GLU A 59 -4.57 -10.65 13.86
C GLU A 59 -4.54 -9.13 13.95
N ALA A 60 -5.39 -8.47 13.16
CA ALA A 60 -5.58 -7.02 13.22
C ALA A 60 -6.83 -6.61 12.44
N GLY A 61 -7.61 -5.72 13.03
CA GLY A 61 -8.86 -5.23 12.46
C GLY A 61 -8.72 -4.57 11.08
N ALA A 62 -9.83 -4.57 10.35
CA ALA A 62 -10.00 -3.88 9.08
C ALA A 62 -10.21 -2.37 9.26
N GLY A 63 -10.04 -1.64 8.16
CA GLY A 63 -10.26 -0.20 8.09
C GLY A 63 -10.06 0.34 6.68
N GLU A 64 -10.54 1.55 6.41
CA GLU A 64 -10.44 2.20 5.11
C GLU A 64 -10.24 3.71 5.28
N LEU A 65 -9.38 4.27 4.42
CA LEU A 65 -9.20 5.70 4.23
C LEU A 65 -9.41 5.98 2.74
N GLU A 66 -10.35 6.85 2.41
CA GLU A 66 -10.54 7.37 1.06
C GLU A 66 -10.07 8.82 1.02
N LEU A 67 -9.14 9.13 0.12
CA LEU A 67 -8.72 10.50 -0.14
C LEU A 67 -9.70 11.08 -1.16
N THR A 68 -10.53 12.00 -0.70
CA THR A 68 -11.55 12.69 -1.50
C THR A 68 -10.97 13.88 -2.28
N GLU A 69 -9.93 14.52 -1.73
CA GLU A 69 -9.22 15.63 -2.37
C GLU A 69 -7.71 15.51 -2.11
N LEU A 70 -6.90 15.60 -3.17
CA LEU A 70 -5.45 15.77 -3.05
C LEU A 70 -5.17 17.25 -3.28
N GLY A 71 -4.97 18.02 -2.21
CA GLY A 71 -4.42 19.36 -2.32
C GLY A 71 -3.06 19.26 -2.99
N MET A 72 -3.00 19.59 -4.29
CA MET A 72 -1.74 19.71 -5.02
C MET A 72 -0.91 20.74 -4.27
N GLY A 73 0.13 20.29 -3.56
CA GLY A 73 1.08 21.17 -2.90
C GLY A 73 1.53 22.19 -3.94
N ARG A 74 1.25 23.47 -3.68
CA ARG A 74 1.77 24.57 -4.48
C ARG A 74 3.28 24.42 -4.51
N GLU A 75 3.83 24.15 -5.68
CA GLU A 75 5.26 24.24 -5.92
C GLU A 75 5.71 25.64 -5.48
N GLY A 76 6.74 25.67 -4.65
CA GLY A 76 7.35 26.91 -4.17
C GLY A 76 7.77 27.80 -5.33
N ARG A 77 7.64 29.10 -5.09
CA ARG A 77 8.03 30.24 -5.93
C ARG A 77 9.44 30.12 -6.49
#